data_AF-A0AAU7M6D5-F1
#
_entry.id   AF-A0AAU7M6D5-F1
#
_cell.length_a   1.000
_cell.length_b   1.000
_cell.length_c   1.000
_cell.angle_alpha   90.00
_cell.angle_beta   90.00
_cell.angle_gamma   90.00
#
_symmetry.space_group_name_H-M   'P 1'
#
loop_
_entity.id
_entity.type
_entity.pdbx_description
1 polymer ?
#
loop_
_entity_poly.entity_id
_entity_poly.type
_entity_poly.pdbx_seq_one_letter_code
_entity_poly.pdbx_strand_id
1 'polypeptide(L)' 'MPRRPARPTVLPHRYVRQDGVPEDPWSKLAPCRECHKVGRAGDVQHPDELTAMPPTPPAAQELEDRILGEREW' A
#
# COMPACT_ATOMS: atom_id res chain seq x y z
N MET A 1 -25.13 22.11 9.41
CA MET A 1 -24.40 20.84 9.62
C MET A 1 -22.91 21.13 9.51
N PRO A 2 -22.08 20.94 10.56
CA PRO A 2 -20.63 21.04 10.38
C PRO A 2 -20.17 19.92 9.45
N ARG A 3 -19.52 20.28 8.33
CA ARG A 3 -18.95 19.30 7.39
C ARG A 3 -17.90 18.50 8.15
N ARG A 4 -18.10 17.18 8.31
CA ARG A 4 -17.04 16.29 8.77
C ARG A 4 -15.83 16.49 7.84
N PRO A 5 -14.61 16.64 8.38
CA PRO A 5 -13.42 16.65 7.53
C PRO A 5 -13.42 15.37 6.70
N ALA A 6 -13.21 15.51 5.39
CA ALA A 6 -13.11 14.37 4.50
C ALA A 6 -12.02 13.45 5.04
N ARG A 7 -12.36 12.17 5.28
CA ARG A 7 -11.34 11.19 5.65
C ARG A 7 -10.31 11.17 4.52
N PRO A 8 -9.00 11.31 4.82
CA PRO A 8 -7.98 11.25 3.77
C PRO A 8 -8.14 9.94 3.01
N THR A 9 -8.50 10.05 1.73
CA THR A 9 -8.91 8.94 0.86
C THR A 9 -7.71 8.29 0.17
N VAL A 10 -6.50 8.60 0.63
CA VAL A 10 -5.28 8.06 0.02
C VAL A 10 -5.15 6.61 0.46
N LEU A 11 -5.34 5.70 -0.49
CA LEU A 11 -5.07 4.28 -0.34
C LEU A 11 -3.56 4.04 -0.20
N PRO A 12 -3.14 2.86 0.31
CA PRO A 12 -1.74 2.46 0.27
C PRO A 12 -1.18 2.56 -1.17
N HIS A 13 0.00 3.16 -1.34
CA HIS A 13 0.61 3.47 -2.63
C HIS A 13 2.14 3.43 -2.54
N ARG A 14 2.88 3.28 -3.63
CA ARG A 14 4.35 3.23 -3.57
C ARG A 14 4.93 4.54 -3.02
N TYR A 15 5.95 4.45 -2.18
CA TYR A 15 6.64 5.66 -1.71
C TYR A 15 7.35 6.36 -2.88
N VAL A 16 7.03 7.65 -3.08
CA VAL A 16 7.70 8.51 -4.07
C VAL A 16 8.24 9.73 -3.35
N ARG A 17 9.55 9.87 -3.21
CA ARG A 17 10.16 11.04 -2.54
C ARG A 17 9.76 12.33 -3.28
N GLN A 18 9.34 13.34 -2.53
CA GLN A 18 9.08 14.66 -3.10
C GLN A 18 10.39 15.42 -3.35
N ASP A 19 10.63 15.81 -4.60
CA ASP A 19 11.79 16.61 -4.98
C ASP A 19 11.72 18.03 -4.40
N GLY A 20 12.87 18.56 -3.97
CA GLY A 20 13.00 19.94 -3.49
C GLY A 20 12.45 20.20 -2.09
N VAL A 21 11.89 19.19 -1.40
CA VAL A 21 11.46 19.32 0.00
C VAL A 21 12.49 18.64 0.90
N PRO A 22 13.09 19.37 1.87
CA PRO A 22 14.04 18.79 2.80
C PRO A 22 13.37 17.73 3.66
N GLU A 23 14.17 16.77 4.09
CA GLU A 23 13.74 15.78 5.09
C GLU A 23 13.37 16.49 6.38
N ASP A 24 12.36 15.94 7.06
CA ASP A 24 11.98 16.42 8.38
C ASP A 24 13.19 16.29 9.34
N PRO A 25 13.58 17.36 10.04
CA PRO A 25 14.85 17.39 10.76
C PRO A 25 14.89 16.45 11.97
N TRP A 26 13.73 16.05 12.50
CA TRP A 26 13.60 15.14 13.64
C TRP A 26 13.54 13.66 13.24
N SER A 27 12.69 13.32 12.27
CA SER A 27 12.49 11.95 11.81
C SER A 27 13.46 11.52 10.72
N LYS A 28 14.15 12.48 10.08
CA LYS A 28 15.00 12.26 8.89
C LYS A 28 14.25 11.61 7.72
N LEU A 29 12.92 11.75 7.68
CA LEU A 29 12.08 11.23 6.61
C LEU A 29 11.69 12.34 5.64
N ALA A 30 11.65 12.02 4.35
CA ALA A 30 11.15 12.93 3.32
C ALA A 30 9.64 12.72 3.10
N PRO A 31 8.90 13.78 2.73
CA PRO A 31 7.50 13.63 2.37
C PRO A 31 7.34 12.86 1.05
N CYS A 32 6.29 12.05 0.99
CA CYS A 32 5.85 11.39 -0.24
C CYS A 32 5.15 12.40 -1.16
N ARG A 33 5.50 12.41 -2.44
CA ARG A 33 4.90 13.26 -3.48
C ARG A 33 3.42 12.97 -3.70
N GLU A 34 2.98 11.73 -3.49
CA GLU A 34 1.60 11.32 -3.80
C GLU A 34 0.62 11.64 -2.67
N CYS A 35 1.01 11.41 -1.41
CA CYS A 35 0.14 11.64 -0.26
C CYS A 35 0.55 12.82 0.64
N HIS A 36 1.68 13.48 0.35
CA HIS A 36 2.27 14.58 1.11
C HIS A 36 2.54 14.27 2.60
N LYS A 37 2.61 12.99 2.98
CA LYS A 37 2.95 12.55 4.33
C LYS A 37 4.42 12.14 4.40
N VAL A 38 5.03 12.37 5.57
CA VAL A 38 6.35 11.83 5.89
C VAL A 38 6.26 10.31 6.07
N GLY A 39 7.22 9.60 5.49
CA GLY A 39 7.26 8.14 5.53
C GLY A 39 8.43 7.61 4.71
N ARG A 40 8.49 6.30 4.55
CA ARG A 40 9.47 5.61 3.70
C ARG A 40 8.82 4.44 2.97
N ALA A 41 9.55 3.90 2.00
CA ALA A 41 9.21 2.64 1.36
C ALA A 41 9.11 1.49 2.37
N GLY A 42 8.12 0.63 2.21
CA GLY A 42 7.82 -0.52 3.06
C GLY A 42 6.89 -0.25 4.25
N ASP A 43 6.52 1.01 4.51
CA ASP A 43 5.56 1.34 5.56
C ASP A 43 4.12 0.92 5.16
N VAL A 44 3.18 0.85 6.12
CA VAL A 44 1.77 0.45 5.86
C VAL A 44 1.08 1.34 4.82
N GLN A 45 1.40 2.65 4.81
CA GLN A 45 0.90 3.57 3.81
C GLN A 45 1.68 3.49 2.49
N HIS A 46 2.90 2.93 2.53
CA HIS A 46 3.78 2.79 1.39
C HIS A 46 4.34 1.37 1.18
N PRO A 47 3.48 0.38 0.85
CA PRO A 47 3.96 -0.98 0.65
C PRO A 47 4.97 -1.04 -0.50
N ASP A 48 6.04 -1.82 -0.32
CA ASP A 48 6.95 -2.14 -1.42
C ASP A 48 6.32 -3.21 -2.31
N GLU A 49 6.73 -3.27 -3.58
CA GLU A 49 6.27 -4.30 -4.53
C GLU A 49 6.57 -5.73 -4.05
N LEU A 50 7.53 -5.88 -3.13
CA LEU A 50 7.85 -7.15 -2.47
C LEU A 50 6.92 -7.50 -1.30
N THR A 51 6.21 -6.52 -0.73
CA THR A 51 5.19 -6.71 0.31
C THR A 51 3.77 -6.67 -0.22
N ALA A 52 3.55 -6.19 -1.45
CA ALA A 52 2.36 -6.52 -2.22
C ALA A 52 2.37 -8.03 -2.45
N MET A 53 1.42 -8.76 -1.85
CA MET A 53 1.34 -10.21 -2.02
C MET A 53 1.45 -10.55 -3.52
N PRO A 54 2.36 -11.45 -3.92
CA PRO A 54 2.38 -11.91 -5.30
C PRO A 54 0.99 -12.47 -5.63
N PRO A 55 0.49 -12.31 -6.87
CA PRO A 55 -0.73 -12.98 -7.28
C PRO A 55 -0.58 -14.48 -6.97
N THR A 56 -1.61 -15.07 -6.36
CA THR A 56 -1.63 -16.50 -6.02
C THR A 56 -1.18 -17.29 -7.24
N PRO A 57 -0.10 -18.11 -7.13
CA PRO A 57 0.36 -18.87 -8.27
C PRO A 57 -0.76 -19.83 -8.72
N PRO A 58 -0.90 -20.13 -10.02
CA PRO A 58 -2.03 -20.93 -10.54
C PRO A 58 -2.20 -22.28 -9.81
N ALA A 59 -1.10 -22.92 -9.42
CA ALA A 59 -1.12 -24.18 -8.68
C ALA A 59 -1.71 -24.07 -7.27
N ALA A 60 -1.61 -22.90 -6.63
CA ALA A 60 -2.26 -22.64 -5.35
C ALA A 60 -3.76 -22.36 -5.53
N GLN A 61 -4.15 -21.68 -6.62
CA GLN A 61 -5.56 -21.49 -6.97
C GLN A 61 -6.27 -22.83 -7.21
N GLU A 62 -5.67 -23.72 -8.00
CA GLU A 62 -6.22 -25.06 -8.26
C GLU A 62 -6.34 -25.93 -6.99
N LEU A 63 -5.43 -25.73 -6.03
CA LEU A 63 -5.47 -26.41 -4.74
C LEU A 63 -6.61 -25.86 -3.87
N GLU A 64 -6.78 -24.54 -3.83
CA GLU A 64 -7.86 -23.85 -3.11
C GLU A 64 -9.23 -24.25 -3.66
N ASP A 65 -9.41 -24.24 -4.98
CA ASP A 65 -10.66 -24.65 -5.65
C ASP A 65 -11.02 -26.11 -5.36
N ARG A 66 -10.00 -26.99 -5.26
CA ARG A 66 -10.16 -28.40 -4.87
C ARG A 66 -10.54 -28.57 -3.39
N ILE A 67 -9.95 -27.77 -2.49
CA ILE A 67 -10.25 -27.82 -1.05
C ILE A 67 -11.67 -27.28 -0.79
N LEU A 68 -12.05 -26.21 -1.48
CA LEU A 68 -13.35 -25.55 -1.33
C LEU A 68 -14.50 -26.33 -2.00
N GLY A 69 -14.17 -27.33 -2.81
CA GLY A 69 -15.14 -28.21 -3.46
C GLY A 69 -15.91 -27.52 -4.60
N GLU A 70 -15.42 -26.41 -5.12
CA GLU A 70 -16.06 -25.61 -6.17
C GLU A 70 -15.91 -26.22 -7.58
N ARG A 71 -15.14 -27.30 -7.70
CA ARG A 71 -15.05 -28.08 -8.93
C ARG A 71 -16.27 -29.00 -9.04
N GLU A 72 -17.33 -28.51 -9.67
CA GLU A 72 -18.43 -29.35 -10.15
C GLU A 72 -17.88 -30.32 -11.22
N TRP A 73 -18.33 -31.57 -11.16
CA TRP A 73 -17.87 -32.71 -11.98
C TRP A 73 -18.15 -32.53 -13.48
#